data_AF-A0A924CLE7-F1
#
_entry.id   AF-A0A924CLE7-F1
#
_cell.length_a   1.000
_cell.length_b   1.000
_cell.length_c   1.000
_cell.angle_alpha   90.00
_cell.angle_beta   90.00
_cell.angle_gamma   90.00
#
_symmetry.space_group_name_H-M   'P 1'
#
loop_
_entity.id
_entity.type
_entity.pdbx_description
1 polymer ?
#
loop_
_entity_poly.entity_id
_entity_poly.type
_entity_poly.pdbx_seq_one_letter_code
_entity_poly.pdbx_strand_id
1 'polypeptide(L)'
;MSQYSYTIPSREEILGLLRTASQAQDIGAIAVTLDVKTDELDGLTRRLNAMERDGQIKPDRNGLYQLSHSTTFIEGRISSHRDGYGFLIPDDGSDDIFLPEKEMQKVLNGDRVRARLIGTDRRGRPEGTIVEVVSRANTHVIGRLLNENGVWIVAPEDKRIGQDILLAGSPGKAKAGQVVSVELTEQPSRYSQAVGRVVEVLGDIDDPGMEIEIAVRKFGVPHEFSEAAKKLASKLPSEVRPADLAERVDLRDVPLVTIDGEDARDFDDAVYCEPVKIGRLDGYRLIVAIADVSHYVKPNDALDVDALERSTSVYFPRRVIPMLPEKLSNGLCSQNPAVDRLTLVCEAVITAAGEITAYQVYPAVIHSAARLT
;
A
#
# COMPACT_ATOMS: atom_id res chain seq x y z
N MET A 1 -39.15 20.43 -13.51
CA MET A 1 -40.48 21.09 -13.49
C MET A 1 -41.01 20.96 -12.07
N SER A 2 -41.25 22.08 -11.37
CA SER A 2 -41.75 22.05 -9.99
C SER A 2 -43.16 21.47 -9.97
N GLN A 3 -43.39 20.46 -9.12
CA GLN A 3 -44.66 19.72 -9.02
C GLN A 3 -45.73 20.48 -8.20
N TYR A 4 -45.47 21.75 -7.88
CA TYR A 4 -46.27 22.59 -6.99
C TYR A 4 -46.51 23.96 -7.64
N SER A 5 -47.71 24.51 -7.44
CA SER A 5 -48.11 25.85 -7.89
C SER A 5 -47.59 26.98 -6.99
N TYR A 6 -46.71 26.66 -6.03
CA TYR A 6 -46.23 27.55 -4.98
C TYR A 6 -44.73 27.38 -4.73
N THR A 7 -44.11 28.38 -4.10
CA THR A 7 -42.68 28.40 -3.79
C THR A 7 -42.45 27.79 -2.42
N ILE A 8 -41.79 26.62 -2.38
CA ILE A 8 -41.37 25.99 -1.12
C ILE A 8 -40.07 26.65 -0.65
N PRO A 9 -39.92 27.00 0.64
CA PRO A 9 -38.67 27.51 1.17
C PRO A 9 -37.47 26.63 0.80
N SER A 10 -36.38 27.29 0.43
CA SER A 10 -35.13 26.66 0.07
C SER A 10 -34.45 26.02 1.29
N ARG A 11 -33.51 25.11 1.01
CA ARG A 11 -32.70 24.50 2.07
C ARG A 11 -31.90 25.55 2.84
N GLU A 12 -31.42 26.58 2.17
CA GLU A 12 -30.63 27.66 2.78
C GLU A 12 -31.46 28.52 3.73
N GLU A 13 -32.70 28.83 3.38
CA GLU A 13 -33.61 29.60 4.25
C GLU A 13 -33.97 28.81 5.52
N ILE A 14 -34.27 27.51 5.38
CA ILE A 14 -34.57 26.63 6.52
C ILE A 14 -33.34 26.48 7.44
N LEU A 15 -32.15 26.25 6.86
CA LEU A 15 -30.92 26.14 7.64
C LEU A 15 -30.53 27.47 8.29
N GLY A 16 -30.74 28.60 7.60
CA GLY A 16 -30.50 29.95 8.12
C GLY A 16 -31.34 30.22 9.37
N LEU A 17 -32.65 29.90 9.30
CA LEU A 17 -33.56 30.00 10.43
C LEU A 17 -33.08 29.13 11.61
N LEU A 18 -32.79 27.85 11.37
CA LEU A 18 -32.36 26.93 12.42
C LEU A 18 -30.98 27.29 13.02
N ARG A 19 -30.13 28.06 12.31
CA ARG A 19 -28.89 28.62 12.84
C ARG A 19 -29.12 29.79 13.78
N THR A 20 -30.11 30.63 13.48
CA THR A 20 -30.46 31.80 14.28
C THR A 20 -31.37 31.48 15.46
N ALA A 21 -32.08 30.35 15.41
CA ALA A 21 -32.97 29.91 16.46
C ALA A 21 -32.19 29.39 17.67
N SER A 22 -32.45 29.94 18.86
CA SER A 22 -31.84 29.52 20.12
C SER A 22 -32.40 28.20 20.67
N GLN A 23 -33.50 27.69 20.09
CA GLN A 23 -34.19 26.47 20.48
C GLN A 23 -34.63 25.67 19.25
N ALA A 24 -34.80 24.36 19.39
CA ALA A 24 -35.34 23.49 18.34
C ALA A 24 -36.75 23.95 17.94
N GLN A 25 -37.08 23.84 16.64
CA GLN A 25 -38.29 24.41 16.05
C GLN A 25 -39.21 23.32 15.53
N ASP A 26 -40.51 23.39 15.83
CA ASP A 26 -41.49 22.52 15.16
C ASP A 26 -41.76 23.01 13.73
N ILE A 27 -42.46 22.18 12.94
CA ILE A 27 -42.83 22.53 11.58
C ILE A 27 -43.72 23.77 11.48
N GLY A 28 -44.54 24.03 12.50
CA GLY A 28 -45.43 25.20 12.55
C GLY A 28 -44.66 26.50 12.74
N ALA A 29 -43.68 26.51 13.64
CA ALA A 29 -42.80 27.64 13.91
C ALA A 29 -41.92 27.96 12.69
N ILE A 30 -41.40 26.93 12.00
CA ILE A 30 -40.68 27.08 10.74
C ILE A 30 -41.61 27.66 9.66
N ALA A 31 -42.84 27.15 9.55
CA ALA A 31 -43.82 27.64 8.58
C ALA A 31 -44.20 29.10 8.82
N VAL A 32 -44.46 29.50 10.07
CA VAL A 32 -44.80 30.88 10.43
C VAL A 32 -43.64 31.83 10.15
N THR A 33 -42.41 31.45 10.50
CA THR A 33 -41.24 32.32 10.33
C THR A 33 -40.85 32.50 8.86
N LEU A 34 -41.08 31.49 8.03
CA LEU A 34 -40.80 31.51 6.59
C LEU A 34 -42.03 31.91 5.74
N ASP A 35 -43.10 32.41 6.37
CA ASP A 35 -44.36 32.85 5.74
C ASP A 35 -44.99 31.79 4.81
N VAL A 36 -44.93 30.52 5.23
CA VAL A 36 -45.47 29.37 4.50
C VAL A 36 -46.96 29.22 4.77
N LYS A 37 -47.77 29.20 3.71
CA LYS A 37 -49.24 29.09 3.81
C LYS A 37 -49.70 27.65 4.06
N THR A 38 -50.94 27.50 4.49
CA THR A 38 -51.53 26.21 4.87
C THR A 38 -51.53 25.17 3.74
N ASP A 39 -51.67 25.62 2.49
CA ASP A 39 -51.61 24.81 1.27
C ASP A 39 -50.18 24.41 0.85
N GLU A 40 -49.16 25.05 1.46
CA GLU A 40 -47.74 24.86 1.17
C GLU A 40 -47.03 23.96 2.20
N LEU A 41 -47.70 23.66 3.32
CA LEU A 41 -47.20 22.83 4.42
C LEU A 41 -46.76 21.43 3.98
N ASP A 42 -47.46 20.81 3.05
CA ASP A 42 -47.10 19.50 2.49
C ASP A 42 -45.75 19.56 1.77
N GLY A 43 -45.48 20.65 1.04
CA GLY A 43 -44.22 20.89 0.36
C GLY A 43 -43.07 21.10 1.33
N LEU A 44 -43.28 21.87 2.40
CA LEU A 44 -42.32 22.07 3.48
C LEU A 44 -42.02 20.75 4.21
N THR A 45 -43.05 19.95 4.53
CA THR A 45 -42.90 18.65 5.20
C THR A 45 -42.02 17.70 4.38
N ARG A 46 -42.26 17.61 3.06
CA ARG A 46 -41.41 16.79 2.17
C ARG A 46 -39.98 17.29 2.10
N ARG A 47 -39.76 18.61 2.14
CA ARG A 47 -38.42 19.22 2.17
C ARG A 47 -37.68 18.89 3.46
N LEU A 48 -38.33 19.02 4.62
CA LEU A 48 -37.75 18.67 5.93
C LEU A 48 -37.40 17.18 6.01
N ASN A 49 -38.27 16.29 5.54
CA ASN A 49 -37.98 14.85 5.46
C ASN A 49 -36.77 14.53 4.57
N ALA A 50 -36.59 15.26 3.46
CA ALA A 50 -35.41 15.10 2.61
C ALA A 50 -34.14 15.61 3.31
N MET A 51 -34.22 16.75 3.99
CA MET A 51 -33.09 17.33 4.75
C MET A 51 -32.70 16.47 5.95
N GLU A 52 -33.67 15.80 6.59
CA GLU A 52 -33.41 14.80 7.64
C GLU A 52 -32.70 13.57 7.08
N ARG A 53 -33.17 13.02 5.95
CA ARG A 53 -32.48 11.91 5.27
C ARG A 53 -31.05 12.26 4.87
N ASP A 54 -30.84 13.50 4.43
CA ASP A 54 -29.53 14.04 4.09
C ASP A 54 -28.68 14.38 5.32
N GLY A 55 -29.24 14.24 6.53
CA GLY A 55 -28.57 14.46 7.81
C GLY A 55 -28.22 15.92 8.10
N GLN A 56 -28.90 16.86 7.44
CA GLN A 56 -28.70 18.31 7.63
C GLN A 56 -29.43 18.81 8.89
N ILE A 57 -30.56 18.17 9.23
CA ILE A 57 -31.38 18.44 10.40
C ILE A 57 -31.75 17.13 11.09
N LYS A 58 -32.09 17.19 12.38
CA LYS A 58 -32.55 16.03 13.15
C LYS A 58 -33.78 16.41 13.99
N PRO A 59 -34.90 15.66 13.92
CA PRO A 59 -36.01 15.84 14.83
C PRO A 59 -35.70 15.23 16.20
N ASP A 60 -36.17 15.87 17.28
CA ASP A 60 -36.18 15.30 18.62
C ASP A 60 -37.40 14.36 18.83
N ARG A 61 -37.52 13.79 20.04
CA ARG A 61 -38.65 12.87 20.37
C ARG A 61 -40.03 13.55 20.35
N ASN A 62 -40.07 14.88 20.36
CA ASN A 62 -41.28 15.69 20.33
C ASN A 62 -41.56 16.27 18.92
N GLY A 63 -40.73 15.95 17.93
CA GLY A 63 -40.88 16.43 16.55
C GLY A 63 -40.28 17.82 16.30
N LEU A 64 -39.41 18.32 17.19
CA LEU A 64 -38.69 19.59 17.02
C LEU A 64 -37.41 19.38 16.21
N TYR A 65 -37.24 20.14 15.14
CA TYR A 65 -36.07 20.09 14.27
C TYR A 65 -34.94 20.98 14.83
N GLN A 66 -33.72 20.44 14.82
CA GLN A 66 -32.48 21.14 15.12
C GLN A 66 -31.42 20.86 14.05
N LEU A 67 -30.41 21.74 13.95
CA LEU A 67 -29.25 21.47 13.10
C LEU A 67 -28.55 20.21 13.55
N SER A 68 -28.16 19.37 12.59
CA SER A 68 -27.26 18.26 12.86
C SER A 68 -25.85 18.82 13.08
N HIS A 69 -25.35 18.78 14.32
CA HIS A 69 -24.05 19.34 14.69
C HIS A 69 -22.83 18.46 14.33
N SER A 70 -22.99 17.42 13.50
CA SER A 70 -21.87 16.55 13.09
C SER A 70 -21.79 16.37 11.57
N THR A 71 -21.35 17.42 10.88
CA THR A 71 -20.84 17.33 9.51
C THR A 71 -19.36 16.97 9.45
N THR A 72 -18.73 16.61 10.58
CA THR A 72 -17.33 16.19 10.59
C THR A 72 -17.23 14.84 9.91
N PHE A 73 -16.81 14.86 8.66
CA PHE A 73 -16.39 13.68 7.95
C PHE A 73 -14.98 13.32 8.37
N ILE A 74 -14.74 12.02 8.53
CA ILE A 74 -13.44 11.47 8.87
C ILE A 74 -12.99 10.69 7.65
N GLU A 75 -11.81 11.05 7.13
CA GLU A 75 -11.14 10.31 6.09
C GLU A 75 -10.17 9.31 6.71
N GLY A 76 -10.05 8.15 6.08
CA GLY A 76 -9.17 7.10 6.56
C GLY A 76 -9.15 5.90 5.64
N ARG A 77 -8.40 4.89 6.05
CA ARG A 77 -8.25 3.63 5.33
C ARG A 77 -9.12 2.54 5.93
N ILE A 78 -9.77 1.76 5.06
CA ILE A 78 -10.56 0.59 5.45
C ILE A 78 -9.64 -0.55 5.88
N SER A 79 -9.92 -1.11 7.05
CA SER A 79 -9.36 -2.35 7.57
C SER A 79 -10.49 -3.37 7.74
N SER A 80 -10.52 -4.39 6.86
CA SER A 80 -11.61 -5.37 6.86
C SER A 80 -11.30 -6.57 7.75
N HIS A 81 -12.32 -7.11 8.40
CA HIS A 81 -12.25 -8.34 9.19
C HIS A 81 -12.89 -9.51 8.43
N ARG A 82 -12.37 -10.72 8.66
CA ARG A 82 -12.85 -11.97 8.03
C ARG A 82 -14.32 -12.32 8.31
N ASP A 83 -14.89 -11.75 9.38
CA ASP A 83 -16.30 -11.98 9.78
C ASP A 83 -17.25 -10.96 9.11
N GLY A 84 -16.76 -10.17 8.14
CA GLY A 84 -17.57 -9.25 7.33
C GLY A 84 -17.67 -7.81 7.85
N TYR A 85 -17.41 -7.56 9.14
CA TYR A 85 -17.27 -6.19 9.66
C TYR A 85 -15.88 -5.61 9.38
N GLY A 86 -15.69 -4.32 9.66
CA GLY A 86 -14.38 -3.69 9.53
C GLY A 86 -14.25 -2.42 10.36
N PHE A 87 -13.17 -1.70 10.11
CA PHE A 87 -12.86 -0.43 10.74
C PHE A 87 -12.38 0.58 9.71
N LEU A 88 -12.69 1.85 9.94
CA LEU A 88 -11.97 2.96 9.34
C LEU A 88 -10.84 3.36 10.28
N ILE A 89 -9.61 3.29 9.80
CA ILE A 89 -8.42 3.82 10.48
C ILE A 89 -8.27 5.28 10.03
N PRO A 90 -8.53 6.27 10.90
CA PRO A 90 -8.51 7.68 10.53
C PRO A 90 -7.11 8.18 10.18
N ASP A 91 -7.01 9.07 9.18
CA ASP A 91 -5.73 9.67 8.78
C ASP A 91 -5.18 10.66 9.83
N ASP A 92 -6.05 11.19 10.68
CA ASP A 92 -5.70 12.12 11.76
C ASP A 92 -5.18 11.41 13.03
N GLY A 93 -5.13 10.08 13.03
CA GLY A 93 -4.66 9.26 14.15
C GLY A 93 -5.66 9.15 15.31
N SER A 94 -6.91 9.56 15.11
CA SER A 94 -7.98 9.31 16.08
C SER A 94 -8.37 7.83 16.17
N ASP A 95 -9.20 7.48 17.15
CA ASP A 95 -9.63 6.10 17.40
C ASP A 95 -10.33 5.48 16.18
N ASP A 96 -10.04 4.19 15.95
CA ASP A 96 -10.66 3.40 14.89
C ASP A 96 -12.19 3.42 14.98
N ILE A 97 -12.83 3.62 13.83
CA ILE A 97 -14.29 3.71 13.73
C ILE A 97 -14.83 2.38 13.23
N PHE A 98 -15.67 1.74 14.03
CA PHE A 98 -16.33 0.48 13.67
C PHE A 98 -17.29 0.66 12.50
N LEU A 99 -17.19 -0.24 11.52
CA LEU A 99 -18.05 -0.32 10.35
C LEU A 99 -18.75 -1.69 10.32
N PRO A 100 -20.10 -1.72 10.36
CA PRO A 100 -20.84 -2.97 10.29
C PRO A 100 -20.76 -3.58 8.88
N GLU A 101 -21.11 -4.87 8.78
CA GLU A 101 -21.07 -5.63 7.52
C GLU A 101 -21.77 -4.94 6.33
N LYS A 102 -22.92 -4.30 6.58
CA LYS A 102 -23.67 -3.55 5.57
C LYS A 102 -22.89 -2.38 4.96
N GLU A 103 -22.00 -1.76 5.73
CA GLU A 103 -21.13 -0.70 5.23
C GLU A 103 -19.93 -1.28 4.49
N MET A 104 -19.38 -2.40 4.99
CA MET A 104 -18.28 -3.11 4.35
C MET A 104 -18.62 -3.68 2.98
N GLN A 105 -19.89 -4.02 2.71
CA GLN A 105 -20.37 -4.42 1.37
C GLN A 105 -20.14 -3.37 0.26
N LYS A 106 -19.86 -2.11 0.60
CA LYS A 106 -19.66 -1.02 -0.38
C LYS A 106 -18.20 -0.87 -0.82
N VAL A 107 -17.27 -1.53 -0.12
CA VAL A 107 -15.83 -1.24 -0.19
C VAL A 107 -15.00 -2.50 -0.16
N LEU A 108 -13.74 -2.38 -0.58
CA LEU A 108 -12.75 -3.44 -0.43
C LEU A 108 -11.73 -3.06 0.64
N ASN A 109 -11.05 -4.07 1.17
CA ASN A 109 -9.99 -3.87 2.16
C ASN A 109 -8.92 -2.91 1.62
N GLY A 110 -8.53 -1.92 2.42
CA GLY A 110 -7.52 -0.93 2.04
C GLY A 110 -8.04 0.28 1.27
N ASP A 111 -9.31 0.30 0.81
CA ASP A 111 -9.91 1.49 0.19
C ASP A 111 -9.80 2.71 1.13
N ARG A 112 -9.56 3.90 0.57
CA ARG A 112 -9.64 5.15 1.33
C ARG A 112 -11.03 5.72 1.19
N VAL A 113 -11.68 6.01 2.30
CA VAL A 113 -13.07 6.45 2.33
C VAL A 113 -13.23 7.68 3.18
N ARG A 114 -14.38 8.33 2.99
CA ARG A 114 -14.89 9.36 3.88
C ARG A 114 -16.11 8.80 4.59
N ALA A 115 -16.08 8.80 5.91
CA ALA A 115 -17.16 8.31 6.76
C ALA A 115 -17.70 9.38 7.70
N ARG A 116 -18.90 9.15 8.22
CA ARG A 116 -19.52 9.98 9.26
C ARG A 116 -19.85 9.13 10.48
N LEU A 117 -19.59 9.65 11.67
CA LEU A 117 -19.99 9.02 12.93
C LEU A 117 -21.51 9.06 13.10
N ILE A 118 -22.10 7.91 13.42
CA ILE A 118 -23.54 7.76 13.68
C ILE A 118 -23.86 7.50 15.15
N GLY A 119 -22.84 7.24 15.96
CA GLY A 119 -22.97 7.03 17.40
C GLY A 119 -21.88 6.11 17.92
N THR A 120 -22.22 5.30 18.92
CA THR A 120 -21.36 4.25 19.45
C THR A 120 -22.05 2.90 19.35
N ASP A 121 -21.26 1.86 19.14
CA ASP A 121 -21.74 0.48 19.09
C ASP A 121 -22.15 -0.02 20.50
N ARG A 122 -22.65 -1.26 20.57
CA ARG A 122 -23.02 -1.91 21.85
C ARG A 122 -21.88 -2.04 22.86
N ARG A 123 -20.63 -1.86 22.44
CA ARG A 123 -19.40 -1.95 23.26
C ARG A 123 -18.80 -0.57 23.55
N GLY A 124 -19.47 0.52 23.16
CA GLY A 124 -19.04 1.89 23.39
C GLY A 124 -18.00 2.41 22.39
N ARG A 125 -17.72 1.69 21.30
CA ARG A 125 -16.76 2.12 20.26
C ARG A 125 -17.44 3.06 19.26
N PRO A 126 -16.72 4.04 18.67
CA PRO A 126 -17.29 4.88 17.62
C PRO A 126 -17.81 4.04 16.45
N GLU A 127 -19.04 4.28 16.02
CA GLU A 127 -19.66 3.59 14.87
C GLU A 127 -19.86 4.59 13.73
N GLY A 128 -19.52 4.18 12.51
CA GLY A 128 -19.54 5.02 11.31
C GLY A 128 -20.37 4.48 10.16
N THR A 129 -20.74 5.38 9.24
CA THR A 129 -21.28 5.03 7.92
C THR A 129 -20.40 5.63 6.83
N ILE A 130 -20.14 4.85 5.79
CA ILE A 130 -19.37 5.26 4.62
C ILE A 130 -20.25 6.16 3.74
N VAL A 131 -19.75 7.35 3.47
CA VAL A 131 -20.42 8.38 2.66
C VAL A 131 -19.94 8.29 1.23
N GLU A 132 -18.63 8.22 1.03
CA GLU A 132 -18.01 8.09 -0.27
C GLU A 132 -16.67 7.35 -0.21
N VAL A 133 -16.28 6.77 -1.34
CA VAL A 133 -14.96 6.17 -1.52
C VAL A 133 -14.07 7.19 -2.21
N VAL A 134 -13.01 7.61 -1.54
CA VAL A 134 -12.08 8.63 -2.02
C VAL A 134 -11.08 8.03 -3.00
N SER A 135 -10.55 6.84 -2.69
CA SER A 135 -9.71 6.08 -3.61
C SER A 135 -9.86 4.58 -3.40
N ARG A 136 -9.81 3.84 -4.50
CA ARG A 136 -9.86 2.37 -4.51
C ARG A 136 -8.45 1.82 -4.34
N ALA A 137 -8.26 0.86 -3.44
CA ALA A 137 -6.97 0.22 -3.22
C ALA A 137 -6.75 -1.01 -4.09
N ASN A 138 -7.84 -1.67 -4.51
CA ASN A 138 -7.76 -2.91 -5.27
C ASN A 138 -8.29 -2.66 -6.68
N THR A 139 -7.39 -2.74 -7.66
CA THR A 139 -7.75 -2.81 -9.09
C THR A 139 -7.72 -4.25 -9.59
N HIS A 140 -6.89 -5.09 -8.97
CA HIS A 140 -6.77 -6.51 -9.25
C HIS A 140 -6.97 -7.31 -7.97
N VAL A 141 -7.58 -8.49 -8.10
CA VAL A 141 -7.77 -9.43 -6.99
C VAL A 141 -7.37 -10.82 -7.43
N ILE A 142 -6.61 -11.49 -6.56
CA ILE A 142 -6.25 -12.89 -6.72
C ILE A 142 -7.27 -13.76 -6.01
N GLY A 143 -7.74 -14.77 -6.70
CA GLY A 143 -8.71 -15.69 -6.14
C GLY A 143 -8.79 -16.99 -6.91
N ARG A 144 -9.49 -17.94 -6.31
CA ARG A 144 -9.81 -19.22 -6.93
C ARG A 144 -11.03 -19.07 -7.84
N LEU A 145 -10.88 -19.49 -9.10
CA LEU A 145 -11.97 -19.51 -10.05
C LEU A 145 -12.93 -20.67 -9.74
N LEU A 146 -14.21 -20.36 -9.55
CA LEU A 146 -15.26 -21.33 -9.26
C LEU A 146 -16.39 -21.20 -10.29
N ASN A 147 -17.09 -22.31 -10.53
CA ASN A 147 -18.31 -22.33 -11.32
C ASN A 147 -19.42 -22.91 -10.45
N GLU A 148 -20.34 -22.04 -10.04
CA GLU A 148 -21.49 -22.40 -9.21
C GLU A 148 -22.77 -22.27 -10.04
N ASN A 149 -23.42 -23.40 -10.31
CA ASN A 149 -24.69 -23.45 -11.07
C ASN A 149 -24.64 -22.71 -12.42
N GLY A 150 -23.48 -22.69 -13.09
CA GLY A 150 -23.28 -22.02 -14.38
C GLY A 150 -22.83 -20.56 -14.28
N VAL A 151 -22.70 -20.02 -13.06
CA VAL A 151 -22.16 -18.68 -12.80
C VAL A 151 -20.68 -18.80 -12.44
N TRP A 152 -19.85 -18.04 -13.13
CA TRP A 152 -18.43 -17.97 -12.81
C TRP A 152 -18.17 -16.88 -11.77
N ILE A 153 -17.54 -17.29 -10.67
CA ILE A 153 -17.16 -16.42 -9.58
C ILE A 153 -15.68 -16.62 -9.25
N VAL A 154 -15.06 -15.61 -8.67
CA VAL A 154 -13.70 -15.70 -8.14
C VAL A 154 -13.75 -15.44 -6.64
N ALA A 155 -13.42 -16.48 -5.89
CA ALA A 155 -13.34 -16.45 -4.43
C ALA A 155 -11.96 -15.90 -4.02
N PRO A 156 -11.87 -14.73 -3.37
CA PRO A 156 -10.58 -14.10 -3.06
C PRO A 156 -9.69 -14.93 -2.11
N GLU A 157 -8.38 -14.91 -2.36
CA GLU A 157 -7.37 -15.50 -1.45
C GLU A 157 -7.06 -14.59 -0.25
N ASP A 158 -7.39 -13.30 -0.34
CA ASP A 158 -7.42 -12.43 0.81
C ASP A 158 -8.76 -12.54 1.55
N LYS A 159 -8.77 -13.22 2.71
CA LYS A 159 -9.96 -13.37 3.56
C LYS A 159 -10.49 -12.07 4.14
N ARG A 160 -9.77 -10.95 3.98
CA ARG A 160 -10.27 -9.60 4.29
C ARG A 160 -11.22 -9.09 3.21
N ILE A 161 -11.19 -9.66 2.01
CA ILE A 161 -12.20 -9.43 0.97
C ILE A 161 -13.28 -10.49 1.14
N GLY A 162 -14.35 -10.15 1.87
CA GLY A 162 -15.42 -11.08 2.22
C GLY A 162 -16.46 -11.33 1.11
N GLN A 163 -16.30 -10.71 -0.04
CA GLN A 163 -17.24 -10.79 -1.16
C GLN A 163 -16.58 -11.47 -2.36
N ASP A 164 -17.31 -12.40 -2.99
CA ASP A 164 -16.90 -13.00 -4.25
C ASP A 164 -16.99 -11.98 -5.40
N ILE A 165 -16.13 -12.17 -6.40
CA ILE A 165 -16.10 -11.34 -7.59
C ILE A 165 -16.81 -12.07 -8.71
N LEU A 166 -17.86 -11.47 -9.27
CA LEU A 166 -18.55 -12.01 -10.42
C LEU A 166 -17.70 -11.82 -11.68
N LEU A 167 -17.62 -12.83 -12.54
CA LEU A 167 -16.96 -12.64 -13.84
C LEU A 167 -17.91 -12.07 -14.88
N ALA A 168 -17.44 -11.03 -15.58
CA ALA A 168 -18.05 -10.52 -16.79
C ALA A 168 -17.84 -11.52 -17.94
N GLY A 169 -18.75 -12.47 -18.10
CA GLY A 169 -18.77 -13.41 -19.22
C GLY A 169 -17.94 -14.68 -18.99
N SER A 170 -17.28 -15.15 -20.05
CA SER A 170 -16.54 -16.43 -20.03
C SER A 170 -15.18 -16.28 -19.33
N PRO A 171 -14.71 -17.30 -18.58
CA PRO A 171 -13.37 -17.33 -18.00
C PRO A 171 -12.25 -17.53 -19.05
N GLY A 172 -12.60 -17.60 -20.34
CA GLY A 172 -11.66 -17.79 -21.43
C GLY A 172 -10.98 -19.16 -21.36
N LYS A 173 -9.66 -19.18 -21.15
CA LYS A 173 -8.87 -20.42 -21.06
C LYS A 173 -8.77 -20.96 -19.63
N ALA A 174 -9.19 -20.19 -18.63
CA ALA A 174 -9.10 -20.58 -17.24
C ALA A 174 -10.11 -21.70 -16.91
N LYS A 175 -9.72 -22.62 -16.04
CA LYS A 175 -10.54 -23.74 -15.58
C LYS A 175 -10.98 -23.53 -14.14
N ALA A 176 -12.14 -24.08 -13.80
CA ALA A 176 -12.60 -24.11 -12.40
C ALA A 176 -11.54 -24.79 -11.52
N GLY A 177 -11.30 -24.21 -10.35
CA GLY A 177 -10.30 -24.64 -9.38
C GLY A 177 -8.97 -23.88 -9.47
N GLN A 178 -8.65 -23.25 -10.61
CA GLN A 178 -7.39 -22.53 -10.82
C GLN A 178 -7.34 -21.21 -10.06
N VAL A 179 -6.14 -20.78 -9.72
CA VAL A 179 -5.87 -19.45 -9.18
C VAL A 179 -5.70 -18.47 -10.33
N VAL A 180 -6.44 -17.37 -10.28
CA VAL A 180 -6.49 -16.35 -11.34
C VAL A 180 -6.29 -14.95 -10.77
N SER A 181 -5.74 -14.06 -11.59
CA SER A 181 -5.77 -12.62 -11.37
C SER A 181 -6.93 -12.02 -12.14
N VAL A 182 -7.78 -11.30 -11.42
CA VAL A 182 -8.97 -10.64 -11.97
C VAL A 182 -8.81 -9.15 -11.86
N GLU A 183 -8.92 -8.45 -12.99
CA GLU A 183 -9.08 -7.00 -13.01
C GLU A 183 -10.55 -6.65 -12.71
N LEU A 184 -10.77 -5.78 -11.73
CA LEU A 184 -12.09 -5.31 -11.36
C LEU A 184 -12.58 -4.27 -12.36
N THR A 185 -13.59 -4.64 -13.16
CA THR A 185 -14.26 -3.74 -14.11
C THR A 185 -15.34 -2.91 -13.42
N GLU A 186 -15.98 -3.46 -12.38
CA GLU A 186 -16.91 -2.75 -11.53
C GLU A 186 -16.57 -3.00 -10.06
N GLN A 187 -16.49 -1.92 -9.30
CA GLN A 187 -16.24 -1.96 -7.86
C GLN A 187 -17.55 -2.25 -7.10
N PRO A 188 -17.48 -2.82 -5.89
CA PRO A 188 -18.69 -3.09 -5.13
C PRO A 188 -19.42 -1.79 -4.75
N SER A 189 -20.72 -1.93 -4.60
CA SER A 189 -21.61 -0.90 -4.09
C SER A 189 -22.63 -1.52 -3.14
N ARG A 190 -23.47 -0.68 -2.52
CA ARG A 190 -24.51 -1.13 -1.59
C ARG A 190 -25.43 -2.23 -2.14
N TYR A 191 -25.62 -2.28 -3.46
CA TYR A 191 -26.55 -3.21 -4.10
C TYR A 191 -25.91 -4.05 -5.21
N SER A 192 -24.59 -3.94 -5.42
CA SER A 192 -23.89 -4.67 -6.48
C SER A 192 -22.58 -5.25 -5.95
N GLN A 193 -22.33 -6.51 -6.28
CA GLN A 193 -21.03 -7.13 -6.06
C GLN A 193 -19.98 -6.55 -7.00
N ALA A 194 -18.72 -6.77 -6.69
CA ALA A 194 -17.65 -6.47 -7.64
C ALA A 194 -17.78 -7.38 -8.87
N VAL A 195 -17.54 -6.79 -10.04
CA VAL A 195 -17.48 -7.52 -11.32
C VAL A 195 -16.08 -7.36 -11.87
N GLY A 196 -15.53 -8.41 -12.44
CA GLY A 196 -14.21 -8.37 -13.05
C GLY A 196 -14.05 -9.29 -14.24
N ARG A 197 -12.86 -9.21 -14.84
CA ARG A 197 -12.45 -10.09 -15.95
C ARG A 197 -11.12 -10.74 -15.59
N VAL A 198 -10.97 -12.01 -15.97
CA VAL A 198 -9.69 -12.72 -15.81
C VAL A 198 -8.68 -12.08 -16.75
N VAL A 199 -7.56 -11.61 -16.20
CA VAL A 199 -6.43 -11.06 -16.96
C VAL A 199 -5.25 -12.02 -17.01
N GLU A 200 -5.10 -12.87 -16.00
CA GLU A 200 -4.00 -13.82 -15.89
C GLU A 200 -4.47 -15.11 -15.22
N VAL A 201 -4.01 -16.25 -15.73
CA VAL A 201 -4.14 -17.56 -15.07
C VAL A 201 -2.79 -17.86 -14.44
N LEU A 202 -2.74 -17.93 -13.11
CA LEU A 202 -1.49 -18.18 -12.39
C LEU A 202 -1.14 -19.67 -12.42
N GLY A 203 -2.13 -20.55 -12.27
CA GLY A 203 -1.94 -21.99 -12.25
C GLY A 203 -2.95 -22.71 -11.36
N ASP A 204 -2.62 -23.94 -11.01
CA ASP A 204 -3.36 -24.74 -10.04
C ASP A 204 -2.93 -24.37 -8.60
N ILE A 205 -3.83 -24.50 -7.63
CA ILE A 205 -3.56 -24.12 -6.23
C ILE A 205 -2.42 -24.94 -5.60
N ASP A 206 -2.22 -26.16 -6.10
CA ASP A 206 -1.21 -27.11 -5.61
C ASP A 206 0.12 -27.01 -6.39
N ASP A 207 0.22 -26.08 -7.35
CA ASP A 207 1.45 -25.91 -8.13
C ASP A 207 2.61 -25.40 -7.24
N PRO A 208 3.84 -25.91 -7.42
CA PRO A 208 4.99 -25.44 -6.66
C PRO A 208 5.24 -23.94 -6.84
N GLY A 209 5.28 -23.18 -5.73
CA GLY A 209 5.53 -21.74 -5.75
C GLY A 209 4.28 -20.87 -5.90
N MET A 210 3.09 -21.47 -6.06
CA MET A 210 1.81 -20.76 -6.08
C MET A 210 1.58 -19.96 -4.79
N GLU A 211 2.01 -20.50 -3.65
CA GLU A 211 1.93 -19.83 -2.35
C GLU A 211 2.72 -18.51 -2.32
N ILE A 212 3.84 -18.45 -3.04
CA ILE A 212 4.66 -17.24 -3.16
C ILE A 212 3.97 -16.25 -4.11
N GLU A 213 3.46 -16.71 -5.26
CA GLU A 213 2.76 -15.85 -6.22
C GLU A 213 1.52 -15.19 -5.60
N ILE A 214 0.74 -15.96 -4.83
CA ILE A 214 -0.41 -15.45 -4.07
C ILE A 214 0.07 -14.40 -3.07
N ALA A 215 1.12 -14.68 -2.27
CA ALA A 215 1.61 -13.75 -1.27
C ALA A 215 2.11 -12.44 -1.89
N VAL A 216 2.93 -12.51 -2.93
CA VAL A 216 3.48 -11.35 -3.65
C VAL A 216 2.35 -10.42 -4.10
N ARG A 217 1.33 -10.95 -4.77
CA ARG A 217 0.22 -10.12 -5.29
C ARG A 217 -0.75 -9.69 -4.20
N LYS A 218 -1.07 -10.56 -3.23
CA LYS A 218 -1.97 -10.26 -2.10
C LYS A 218 -1.46 -9.11 -1.24
N PHE A 219 -0.15 -9.04 -1.01
CA PHE A 219 0.47 -7.97 -0.23
C PHE A 219 0.95 -6.80 -1.09
N GLY A 220 0.67 -6.83 -2.40
CA GLY A 220 1.07 -5.77 -3.32
C GLY A 220 2.58 -5.57 -3.38
N VAL A 221 3.37 -6.65 -3.22
CA VAL A 221 4.83 -6.57 -3.31
C VAL A 221 5.20 -6.23 -4.75
N PRO A 222 5.90 -5.09 -4.99
CA PRO A 222 6.31 -4.69 -6.34
C PRO A 222 7.33 -5.69 -6.88
N HIS A 223 6.89 -6.56 -7.79
CA HIS A 223 7.69 -7.65 -8.33
C HIS A 223 8.13 -7.43 -9.78
N GLU A 224 7.41 -6.61 -10.55
CA GLU A 224 7.79 -6.25 -11.92
C GLU A 224 8.60 -4.95 -11.96
N PHE A 225 9.71 -4.94 -12.69
CA PHE A 225 10.47 -3.71 -12.93
C PHE A 225 9.83 -2.91 -14.05
N SER A 226 9.90 -1.58 -13.97
CA SER A 226 9.45 -0.71 -15.05
C SER A 226 10.26 -0.95 -16.32
N GLU A 227 9.63 -0.74 -17.49
CA GLU A 227 10.33 -0.86 -18.77
C GLU A 227 11.52 0.12 -18.89
N ALA A 228 11.42 1.28 -18.23
CA ALA A 228 12.51 2.24 -18.14
C ALA A 228 13.70 1.70 -17.34
N ALA A 229 13.45 1.09 -16.17
CA ALA A 229 14.48 0.45 -15.35
C ALA A 229 15.15 -0.72 -16.07
N LYS A 230 14.35 -1.61 -16.70
CA LYS A 230 14.86 -2.72 -17.53
C LYS A 230 15.76 -2.23 -18.65
N LYS A 231 15.34 -1.17 -19.36
CA LYS A 231 16.13 -0.56 -20.45
C LYS A 231 17.42 0.05 -19.92
N LEU A 232 17.40 0.73 -18.77
CA LEU A 232 18.59 1.30 -18.16
C LEU A 232 19.58 0.20 -17.75
N ALA A 233 19.11 -0.82 -17.05
CA ALA A 233 19.92 -1.98 -16.65
C ALA A 233 20.53 -2.70 -17.86
N SER A 234 19.77 -2.89 -18.95
CA SER A 234 20.27 -3.57 -20.15
C SER A 234 21.50 -2.87 -20.77
N LYS A 235 21.62 -1.55 -20.63
CA LYS A 235 22.73 -0.73 -21.15
C LYS A 235 23.98 -0.73 -20.27
N LEU A 236 23.87 -1.15 -19.02
CA LEU A 236 25.03 -1.27 -18.13
C LEU A 236 26.04 -2.26 -18.70
N PRO A 237 27.34 -2.11 -18.42
CA PRO A 237 28.31 -3.13 -18.79
C PRO A 237 28.05 -4.44 -18.03
N SER A 238 28.71 -5.52 -18.42
CA SER A 238 28.74 -6.77 -17.65
C SER A 238 29.85 -6.78 -16.59
N GLU A 239 30.87 -5.94 -16.79
CA GLU A 239 32.09 -5.89 -15.97
C GLU A 239 32.53 -4.44 -15.74
N VAL A 240 33.39 -4.24 -14.74
CA VAL A 240 34.00 -2.94 -14.46
C VAL A 240 34.86 -2.51 -15.64
N ARG A 241 34.70 -1.27 -16.09
CA ARG A 241 35.46 -0.74 -17.24
C ARG A 241 36.67 0.04 -16.75
N PRO A 242 37.73 0.17 -17.56
CA PRO A 242 38.90 1.00 -17.20
C PRO A 242 38.55 2.44 -16.83
N ALA A 243 37.53 3.02 -17.46
CA ALA A 243 37.07 4.37 -17.16
C ALA A 243 36.45 4.52 -15.77
N ASP A 244 35.94 3.43 -15.18
CA ASP A 244 35.32 3.45 -13.85
C ASP A 244 36.37 3.47 -12.72
N LEU A 245 37.67 3.35 -13.04
CA LEU A 245 38.79 3.22 -12.09
C LEU A 245 39.48 4.55 -11.73
N ALA A 246 39.25 5.62 -12.49
CA ALA A 246 40.11 6.82 -12.48
C ALA A 246 40.23 7.56 -11.13
N GLU A 247 39.26 7.39 -10.22
CA GLU A 247 39.20 8.06 -8.91
C GLU A 247 39.13 7.08 -7.73
N ARG A 248 39.54 5.82 -7.96
CA ARG A 248 39.39 4.75 -6.98
C ARG A 248 40.73 4.25 -6.49
N VAL A 249 40.80 3.92 -5.20
CA VAL A 249 41.94 3.20 -4.63
C VAL A 249 41.94 1.77 -5.17
N ASP A 250 43.08 1.31 -5.66
CA ASP A 250 43.25 -0.07 -6.12
C ASP A 250 43.60 -0.97 -4.92
N LEU A 251 42.71 -1.90 -4.59
CA LEU A 251 42.88 -2.88 -3.52
C LEU A 251 42.82 -4.32 -4.06
N ARG A 252 43.05 -4.51 -5.36
CA ARG A 252 42.96 -5.84 -6.01
C ARG A 252 44.05 -6.82 -5.55
N ASP A 253 45.11 -6.33 -4.93
CA ASP A 253 46.17 -7.12 -4.31
C ASP A 253 45.87 -7.52 -2.84
N VAL A 254 44.84 -6.92 -2.24
CA VAL A 254 44.38 -7.26 -0.88
C VAL A 254 43.44 -8.47 -0.97
N PRO A 255 43.67 -9.56 -0.22
CA PRO A 255 42.87 -10.78 -0.32
C PRO A 255 41.57 -10.66 0.50
N LEU A 256 40.69 -9.74 0.10
CA LEU A 256 39.35 -9.61 0.69
C LEU A 256 38.51 -10.85 0.40
N VAL A 257 37.67 -11.24 1.36
CA VAL A 257 36.75 -12.38 1.25
C VAL A 257 35.32 -11.95 1.57
N THR A 258 34.34 -12.62 0.98
CA THR A 258 32.92 -12.49 1.40
C THR A 258 32.57 -13.67 2.30
N ILE A 259 31.64 -13.48 3.24
CA ILE A 259 31.21 -14.51 4.19
C ILE A 259 29.68 -14.49 4.23
N ASP A 260 29.06 -15.44 3.52
CA ASP A 260 27.62 -15.41 3.23
C ASP A 260 27.01 -16.80 3.33
N GLY A 261 25.69 -16.87 3.56
CA GLY A 261 24.97 -18.15 3.54
C GLY A 261 25.11 -18.89 2.19
N GLU A 262 24.99 -20.22 2.22
CA GLU A 262 25.21 -21.10 1.05
C GLU A 262 24.33 -20.73 -0.17
N ASP A 263 23.10 -20.27 0.08
CA ASP A 263 22.14 -19.89 -0.98
C ASP A 263 22.22 -18.43 -1.43
N ALA A 264 23.07 -17.60 -0.81
CA ALA A 264 23.21 -16.18 -1.15
C ALA A 264 23.82 -15.98 -2.55
N ARG A 265 23.40 -14.91 -3.24
CA ARG A 265 23.89 -14.55 -4.59
C ARG A 265 24.31 -13.09 -4.73
N ASP A 266 23.92 -12.28 -3.75
CA ASP A 266 24.13 -10.85 -3.62
C ASP A 266 25.11 -10.59 -2.47
N PHE A 267 26.40 -10.69 -2.79
CA PHE A 267 27.48 -10.46 -1.83
C PHE A 267 27.75 -8.97 -1.71
N ASP A 268 27.10 -8.33 -0.74
CA ASP A 268 27.12 -6.88 -0.56
C ASP A 268 28.41 -6.38 0.11
N ASP A 269 29.03 -7.19 0.97
CA ASP A 269 30.25 -6.85 1.69
C ASP A 269 31.40 -7.85 1.50
N ALA A 270 32.63 -7.34 1.56
CA ALA A 270 33.85 -8.13 1.64
C ALA A 270 34.76 -7.57 2.73
N VAL A 271 35.46 -8.45 3.43
CA VAL A 271 36.26 -8.11 4.59
C VAL A 271 37.69 -8.60 4.47
N TYR A 272 38.62 -7.83 5.06
CA TYR A 272 40.00 -8.22 5.27
C TYR A 272 40.50 -7.68 6.60
N CYS A 273 41.33 -8.45 7.31
CA CYS A 273 41.89 -8.05 8.59
C CYS A 273 43.34 -8.50 8.71
N GLU A 274 44.21 -7.62 9.19
CA GLU A 274 45.61 -7.93 9.48
C GLU A 274 46.08 -7.28 10.80
N PRO A 275 47.01 -7.91 11.54
CA PRO A 275 47.57 -7.33 12.75
C PRO A 275 48.47 -6.12 12.41
N VAL A 276 48.37 -5.06 13.21
CA VAL A 276 49.19 -3.84 13.09
C VAL A 276 49.65 -3.35 14.47
N LYS A 277 50.60 -2.41 14.48
CA LYS A 277 51.06 -1.74 15.72
C LYS A 277 50.46 -0.34 15.83
N ILE A 278 49.83 -0.04 16.95
CA ILE A 278 49.35 1.29 17.33
C ILE A 278 50.33 1.86 18.35
N GLY A 279 51.36 2.55 17.86
CA GLY A 279 52.52 2.93 18.68
C GLY A 279 53.25 1.68 19.20
N ARG A 280 53.15 1.39 20.50
CA ARG A 280 53.73 0.19 21.13
C ARG A 280 52.71 -0.94 21.37
N LEU A 281 51.42 -0.69 21.13
CA LEU A 281 50.34 -1.63 21.37
C LEU A 281 50.02 -2.44 20.11
N ASP A 282 49.50 -3.65 20.32
CA ASP A 282 48.94 -4.49 19.25
C ASP A 282 47.51 -4.05 18.91
N GLY A 283 47.18 -4.10 17.63
CA GLY A 283 45.86 -3.83 17.10
C GLY A 283 45.65 -4.53 15.76
N TYR A 284 44.56 -4.17 15.08
CA TYR A 284 44.16 -4.74 13.81
C TYR A 284 43.80 -3.62 12.84
N ARG A 285 44.19 -3.79 11.58
CA ARG A 285 43.64 -3.02 10.47
C ARG A 285 42.52 -3.85 9.87
N LEU A 286 41.31 -3.31 9.93
CA LEU A 286 40.11 -3.89 9.35
C LEU A 286 39.73 -3.10 8.10
N ILE A 287 39.49 -3.81 7.00
CA ILE A 287 38.95 -3.27 5.76
C ILE A 287 37.59 -3.91 5.55
N VAL A 288 36.56 -3.08 5.42
CA VAL A 288 35.20 -3.48 5.03
C VAL A 288 34.88 -2.79 3.72
N ALA A 289 34.74 -3.57 2.65
CA ALA A 289 34.38 -3.09 1.33
C ALA A 289 32.90 -3.37 1.06
N ILE A 290 32.09 -2.33 0.85
CA ILE A 290 30.66 -2.44 0.52
C ILE A 290 30.46 -2.19 -0.96
N ALA A 291 29.58 -2.92 -1.62
CA ALA A 291 29.22 -2.72 -3.02
C ALA A 291 28.85 -1.26 -3.33
N ASP A 292 29.48 -0.65 -4.34
CA ASP A 292 29.18 0.73 -4.74
C ASP A 292 27.99 0.78 -5.72
N VAL A 293 26.79 0.50 -5.19
CA VAL A 293 25.52 0.56 -5.94
C VAL A 293 25.29 1.95 -6.52
N SER A 294 25.69 3.00 -5.79
CA SER A 294 25.53 4.41 -6.18
C SER A 294 26.29 4.79 -7.45
N HIS A 295 27.30 4.00 -7.83
CA HIS A 295 27.97 4.14 -9.12
C HIS A 295 27.02 3.89 -10.29
N TYR A 296 26.10 2.92 -10.15
CA TYR A 296 25.22 2.48 -11.23
C TYR A 296 23.78 3.01 -11.15
N VAL A 297 23.28 3.26 -9.94
CA VAL A 297 21.94 3.80 -9.69
C VAL A 297 22.08 5.28 -9.33
N LYS A 298 21.59 6.18 -10.19
CA LYS A 298 21.72 7.63 -10.00
C LYS A 298 20.42 8.25 -9.50
N PRO A 299 20.50 9.28 -8.62
CA PRO A 299 19.31 9.94 -8.11
C PRO A 299 18.36 10.39 -9.22
N ASN A 300 17.07 10.05 -9.06
CA ASN A 300 15.98 10.34 -9.98
C ASN A 300 16.03 9.62 -11.34
N ASP A 301 16.90 8.63 -11.54
CA ASP A 301 16.82 7.76 -12.71
C ASP A 301 15.76 6.66 -12.54
N ALA A 302 15.52 5.89 -13.60
CA ALA A 302 14.50 4.84 -13.56
C ALA A 302 14.82 3.68 -12.60
N LEU A 303 16.10 3.40 -12.33
CA LEU A 303 16.48 2.38 -11.36
C LEU A 303 16.27 2.87 -9.93
N ASP A 304 16.56 4.16 -9.67
CA ASP A 304 16.34 4.81 -8.38
C ASP A 304 14.84 4.86 -8.02
N VAL A 305 13.99 5.24 -8.99
CA VAL A 305 12.53 5.27 -8.78
C VAL A 305 11.98 3.87 -8.44
N ASP A 306 12.35 2.85 -9.22
CA ASP A 306 11.94 1.46 -8.94
C ASP A 306 12.50 0.96 -7.59
N ALA A 307 13.75 1.29 -7.27
CA ALA A 307 14.38 0.90 -6.00
C ALA A 307 13.69 1.55 -4.80
N LEU A 308 13.27 2.82 -4.91
CA LEU A 308 12.49 3.52 -3.89
C LEU A 308 11.11 2.88 -3.68
N GLU A 309 10.40 2.55 -4.76
CA GLU A 309 9.11 1.84 -4.68
C GLU A 309 9.25 0.48 -3.99
N ARG A 310 10.31 -0.27 -4.33
CA ARG A 310 10.59 -1.60 -3.76
C ARG A 310 11.10 -1.52 -2.33
N SER A 311 11.90 -0.50 -2.00
CA SER A 311 12.56 -0.21 -0.72
C SER A 311 13.53 -1.29 -0.20
N THR A 312 13.24 -2.58 -0.40
CA THR A 312 14.03 -3.72 0.06
C THR A 312 13.80 -4.94 -0.82
N SER A 313 14.74 -5.89 -0.80
CA SER A 313 14.54 -7.22 -1.37
C SER A 313 13.67 -8.07 -0.43
N VAL A 314 12.68 -8.77 -0.98
CA VAL A 314 11.78 -9.65 -0.20
C VAL A 314 12.19 -11.11 -0.40
N TYR A 315 12.61 -11.76 0.69
CA TYR A 315 13.09 -13.15 0.68
C TYR A 315 11.98 -14.13 1.08
N PHE A 316 11.57 -14.96 0.13
CA PHE A 316 10.73 -16.13 0.38
C PHE A 316 11.60 -17.39 0.46
N PRO A 317 11.12 -18.49 1.09
CA PRO A 317 11.90 -19.73 1.24
C PRO A 317 12.52 -20.31 -0.03
N ARG A 318 11.99 -19.97 -1.22
CA ARG A 318 12.45 -20.49 -2.53
C ARG A 318 12.63 -19.42 -3.61
N ARG A 319 12.42 -18.14 -3.29
CA ARG A 319 12.44 -17.06 -4.27
C ARG A 319 12.78 -15.74 -3.60
N VAL A 320 13.57 -14.92 -4.27
CA VAL A 320 13.80 -13.53 -3.87
C VAL A 320 13.10 -12.62 -4.86
N ILE A 321 12.43 -11.58 -4.35
CA ILE A 321 11.97 -10.44 -5.15
C ILE A 321 13.00 -9.33 -4.93
N PRO A 322 13.93 -9.11 -5.88
CA PRO A 322 15.06 -8.23 -5.63
C PRO A 322 14.65 -6.76 -5.72
N MET A 323 15.31 -5.92 -4.91
CA MET A 323 15.15 -4.46 -4.98
C MET A 323 15.67 -3.90 -6.31
N LEU A 324 16.77 -4.46 -6.83
CA LEU A 324 17.43 -4.04 -8.06
C LEU A 324 17.38 -5.16 -9.11
N PRO A 325 17.45 -4.84 -10.42
CA PRO A 325 17.55 -5.86 -11.45
C PRO A 325 18.77 -6.78 -11.22
N GLU A 326 18.64 -8.07 -11.56
CA GLU A 326 19.66 -9.10 -11.29
C GLU A 326 21.06 -8.75 -11.82
N LYS A 327 21.12 -8.02 -12.94
CA LYS A 327 22.38 -7.55 -13.53
C LYS A 327 23.19 -6.65 -12.58
N LEU A 328 22.51 -5.96 -11.67
CA LEU A 328 23.11 -5.22 -10.57
C LEU A 328 23.29 -6.11 -9.35
N SER A 329 22.18 -6.62 -8.78
CA SER A 329 22.20 -7.31 -7.48
C SER A 329 23.11 -8.53 -7.45
N ASN A 330 23.07 -9.38 -8.49
CA ASN A 330 23.86 -10.61 -8.57
C ASN A 330 25.11 -10.44 -9.45
N GLY A 331 25.18 -9.32 -10.18
CA GLY A 331 26.23 -9.03 -11.16
C GLY A 331 27.20 -7.97 -10.67
N LEU A 332 27.00 -6.74 -11.14
CA LEU A 332 27.93 -5.61 -10.98
C LEU A 332 28.12 -5.15 -9.52
N CYS A 333 27.12 -5.37 -8.66
CA CYS A 333 27.19 -5.00 -7.24
C CYS A 333 27.53 -6.20 -6.34
N SER A 334 27.35 -7.44 -6.79
CA SER A 334 27.76 -8.62 -6.01
C SER A 334 29.27 -8.83 -6.11
N GLN A 335 29.94 -8.88 -4.96
CA GLN A 335 31.39 -9.08 -4.77
C GLN A 335 31.85 -10.52 -5.05
N ASN A 336 31.43 -11.03 -6.20
CA ASN A 336 31.74 -12.37 -6.71
C ASN A 336 33.27 -12.62 -6.73
N PRO A 337 33.70 -13.85 -6.37
CA PRO A 337 35.12 -14.18 -6.35
C PRO A 337 35.73 -14.12 -7.75
N ALA A 338 37.01 -13.75 -7.81
CA ALA A 338 37.83 -13.67 -9.01
C ALA A 338 37.37 -12.65 -10.07
N VAL A 339 36.58 -11.64 -9.69
CA VAL A 339 36.17 -10.56 -10.60
C VAL A 339 36.30 -9.19 -9.93
N ASP A 340 36.73 -8.19 -10.71
CA ASP A 340 36.87 -6.82 -10.24
C ASP A 340 35.50 -6.20 -9.93
N ARG A 341 35.38 -5.54 -8.78
CA ARG A 341 34.14 -4.89 -8.32
C ARG A 341 34.41 -3.54 -7.69
N LEU A 342 33.49 -2.60 -7.96
CA LEU A 342 33.54 -1.25 -7.40
C LEU A 342 32.94 -1.26 -6.00
N THR A 343 33.66 -0.68 -5.05
CA THR A 343 33.25 -0.66 -3.65
C THR A 343 33.43 0.72 -3.03
N LEU A 344 32.69 0.95 -1.96
CA LEU A 344 32.95 1.96 -0.96
C LEU A 344 33.59 1.27 0.24
N VAL A 345 34.81 1.64 0.57
CA VAL A 345 35.60 0.99 1.62
C VAL A 345 35.58 1.82 2.89
N CYS A 346 35.33 1.18 4.02
CA CYS A 346 35.67 1.68 5.34
C CYS A 346 36.91 0.92 5.83
N GLU A 347 37.99 1.66 6.08
CA GLU A 347 39.23 1.13 6.64
C GLU A 347 39.41 1.69 8.04
N ALA A 348 39.56 0.81 9.02
CA ALA A 348 39.65 1.16 10.43
C ALA A 348 40.85 0.51 11.12
N VAL A 349 41.42 1.21 12.10
CA VAL A 349 42.41 0.66 13.02
C VAL A 349 41.74 0.43 14.37
N ILE A 350 41.82 -0.80 14.86
CA ILE A 350 41.09 -1.29 16.03
C ILE A 350 42.09 -1.82 17.06
N THR A 351 41.93 -1.45 18.34
CA THR A 351 42.77 -2.00 19.43
C THR A 351 42.42 -3.46 19.72
N ALA A 352 43.27 -4.15 20.48
CA ALA A 352 42.95 -5.49 21.01
C ALA A 352 41.69 -5.53 21.90
N ALA A 353 41.25 -4.38 22.43
CA ALA A 353 40.02 -4.25 23.21
C ALA A 353 38.78 -3.97 22.34
N GLY A 354 38.93 -3.84 21.02
CA GLY A 354 37.83 -3.53 20.10
C GLY A 354 37.56 -2.03 19.92
N GLU A 355 38.42 -1.15 20.40
CA GLU A 355 38.24 0.31 20.25
C GLU A 355 38.76 0.79 18.90
N ILE A 356 37.95 1.56 18.16
CA ILE A 356 38.35 2.16 16.88
C ILE A 356 39.19 3.41 17.17
N THR A 357 40.46 3.41 16.76
CA THR A 357 41.39 4.54 16.99
C THR A 357 41.46 5.50 15.81
N ALA A 358 41.21 5.01 14.60
CA ALA A 358 41.19 5.81 13.37
C ALA A 358 40.36 5.09 12.33
N TYR A 359 39.73 5.84 11.42
CA TYR A 359 39.06 5.29 10.25
C TYR A 359 39.11 6.27 9.08
N GLN A 360 38.94 5.74 7.88
CA GLN A 360 38.73 6.51 6.66
C GLN A 360 37.74 5.79 5.74
N VAL A 361 37.04 6.57 4.90
CA VAL A 361 36.08 6.04 3.92
C VAL A 361 36.46 6.55 2.54
N TYR A 362 36.56 5.66 1.55
CA TYR A 362 36.99 6.01 0.19
C TYR A 362 36.45 5.03 -0.86
N PRO A 363 36.23 5.48 -2.10
CA PRO A 363 35.88 4.59 -3.20
C PRO A 363 37.09 3.76 -3.63
N ALA A 364 36.86 2.47 -3.90
CA ALA A 364 37.90 1.53 -4.27
C ALA A 364 37.44 0.57 -5.37
N VAL A 365 38.39 -0.18 -5.91
CA VAL A 365 38.17 -1.40 -6.70
C VAL A 365 38.83 -2.56 -5.97
N ILE A 366 38.11 -3.68 -5.84
CA ILE A 366 38.62 -4.89 -5.21
C ILE A 366 38.56 -6.07 -6.18
N HIS A 367 39.26 -7.15 -5.84
CA HIS A 367 39.17 -8.45 -6.48
C HIS A 367 38.97 -9.51 -5.40
N SER A 368 37.71 -9.90 -5.16
CA SER A 368 37.38 -10.84 -4.08
C SER A 368 38.14 -12.16 -4.26
N ALA A 369 38.91 -12.54 -3.25
CA ALA A 369 39.79 -13.71 -3.29
C ALA A 369 39.00 -15.02 -3.13
N ALA A 370 37.97 -15.01 -2.29
CA ALA A 370 37.13 -16.17 -2.03
C ALA A 370 35.76 -15.76 -1.47
N ARG A 371 34.77 -16.60 -1.75
CA ARG A 371 33.52 -16.66 -0.99
C ARG A 371 33.66 -17.76 0.06
N LEU A 372 33.33 -17.43 1.30
CA LEU A 372 33.27 -18.35 2.44
C LEU A 372 31.81 -18.54 2.88
N THR A 373 31.53 -19.65 3.55
CA THR A 373 30.21 -20.04 4.07
C THR A 373 30.25 -20.39 5.54
#